data_AF-A0A915PCC4-F1
#
_entry.id   AF-A0A915PCC4-F1
#
_cell.length_a   1.000
_cell.length_b   1.000
_cell.length_c   1.000
_cell.angle_alpha   90.00
_cell.angle_beta   90.00
_cell.angle_gamma   90.00
#
_symmetry.space_group_name_H-M   'P 1'
#
loop_
_entity.id
_entity.type
_entity.pdbx_description
1 polymer ?
#
loop_
_entity_poly.entity_id
_entity_poly.type
_entity_poly.pdbx_seq_one_letter_code
_entity_poly.pdbx_strand_id
1 'polypeptide(L)'
;MKFSLLSVTCLLNNSVKVFKIVNSYPYTTDLYPFAIDAVYLSPPWGGPSYAKSGKEEFDLQKDIILDGVKIFNYAKKISQNVVYFLPKNTSVDQIIALAASDGEVELEQSFLGERVKALHAYYGKLVAHD
;
A
#
# COMPACT_ATOMS: atom_id res chain seq x y z
N MET A 1 11.31 -14.58 17.27
CA MET A 1 10.57 -13.33 16.98
C MET A 1 10.60 -13.11 15.47
N LYS A 2 9.49 -13.35 14.76
CA LYS A 2 9.41 -13.06 13.32
C LYS A 2 9.22 -11.55 13.15
N PHE A 3 10.24 -10.85 12.67
CA PHE A 3 10.09 -9.47 12.20
C PHE A 3 9.31 -9.51 10.88
N SER A 4 8.02 -9.15 10.91
CA SER A 4 7.27 -8.83 9.70
C SER A 4 7.70 -7.41 9.27
N LEU A 5 8.61 -7.32 8.30
CA LEU A 5 9.05 -6.04 7.75
C LEU A 5 7.88 -5.37 7.02
N LEU A 6 7.41 -4.21 7.51
CA LEU A 6 6.63 -3.27 6.71
C LEU A 6 7.64 -2.44 5.92
N SER A 7 7.79 -2.68 4.62
CA SER A 7 8.61 -1.81 3.78
C SER A 7 7.72 -0.68 3.29
N VAL A 8 8.00 0.53 3.77
CA VAL A 8 7.41 1.75 3.22
C VAL A 8 8.48 2.46 2.45
N THR A 9 8.30 2.56 1.14
CA THR A 9 9.25 3.23 0.28
C THR A 9 8.68 4.61 -0.04
N CYS A 10 9.36 5.67 0.36
CA CYS A 10 8.94 7.03 0.04
C CYS A 10 9.83 7.59 -1.07
N LEU A 11 9.23 8.32 -1.99
CA LEU A 11 9.95 9.12 -2.98
C LEU A 11 10.11 10.53 -2.44
N LEU A 12 11.35 11.04 -2.48
CA LEU A 12 11.69 12.41 -2.12
C LEU A 12 12.63 12.98 -3.18
N ASN A 13 12.24 14.06 -3.87
CA ASN A 13 13.13 14.77 -4.81
C ASN A 13 13.84 13.82 -5.81
N ASN A 14 13.09 12.94 -6.47
CA ASN A 14 13.61 11.89 -7.37
C ASN A 14 14.57 10.85 -6.74
N SER A 15 14.66 10.78 -5.40
CA SER A 15 15.42 9.74 -4.70
C SER A 15 14.48 8.80 -3.93
N VAL A 16 14.65 7.50 -4.14
CA VAL A 16 13.94 6.44 -3.41
C VAL A 16 14.56 6.29 -2.02
N LYS A 17 13.76 6.43 -0.96
CA LYS A 17 14.17 6.16 0.42
C LYS A 17 13.25 5.11 1.03
N VAL A 18 13.84 4.02 1.54
CA VAL A 18 13.09 2.97 2.24
C VAL A 18 13.05 3.30 3.72
N PHE A 19 11.84 3.47 4.25
CA PHE A 19 11.56 3.70 5.65
C PHE A 19 10.87 2.47 6.25
N LYS A 20 11.24 2.14 7.48
CA LYS A 20 10.53 1.13 8.27
C LYS A 20 9.52 1.84 9.14
N ILE A 21 8.25 1.55 8.94
CA ILE A 21 7.23 1.92 9.93
C ILE A 21 7.36 0.94 11.10
N VAL A 22 7.73 1.46 12.27
CA VAL A 22 7.80 0.71 13.52
C VAL A 22 6.76 1.30 14.47
N ASN A 23 5.94 0.44 15.10
CA ASN A 23 4.80 0.77 15.98
C ASN A 23 5.11 1.70 17.18
N SER A 24 6.33 2.21 17.33
CA SER A 24 6.81 2.91 18.52
C SER A 24 7.25 4.36 18.29
N TYR A 25 7.25 4.88 17.06
CA TYR A 25 7.63 6.27 16.80
C TYR A 25 6.41 7.15 16.52
N PRO A 26 6.35 8.39 17.05
CA PRO A 26 5.28 9.32 16.73
C PRO A 26 5.27 9.54 15.21
N TYR A 27 4.17 9.16 14.57
CA TYR A 27 3.93 9.22 13.13
C TYR A 27 3.76 10.66 12.61
N THR A 28 4.37 11.64 13.28
CA THR A 28 4.23 13.04 12.93
C THR A 28 5.14 13.39 11.77
N THR A 29 4.66 14.29 10.92
CA THR A 29 5.41 14.93 9.83
C THR A 29 6.71 15.56 10.30
N ASP A 30 6.86 15.81 11.60
CA ASP A 30 8.04 16.40 12.25
C ASP A 30 9.28 15.48 12.17
N LEU A 31 9.12 14.20 11.83
CA LEU A 31 10.24 13.28 11.63
C LEU A 31 11.00 13.51 10.32
N TYR A 32 10.42 14.25 9.38
CA TYR A 32 11.04 14.53 8.08
C TYR A 32 11.22 16.04 7.93
N PRO A 33 12.45 16.54 7.72
CA PRO A 33 12.68 17.97 7.52
C PRO A 33 12.16 18.48 6.15
N PHE A 34 11.40 17.66 5.43
CA PHE A 34 10.93 17.88 4.07
C PHE A 34 9.58 17.18 3.85
N ALA A 35 8.76 17.71 2.94
CA ALA A 35 7.52 17.09 2.51
C ALA A 35 7.82 15.80 1.71
N ILE A 36 7.02 14.75 1.93
CA ILE A 36 7.13 13.49 1.19
C ILE A 36 6.20 13.55 -0.03
N ASP A 37 6.76 13.36 -1.22
CA ASP A 37 6.01 13.48 -2.48
C ASP A 37 5.00 12.33 -2.62
N ALA A 38 5.42 11.10 -2.35
CA ALA A 38 4.57 9.91 -2.43
C ALA A 38 5.05 8.78 -1.50
N VAL A 39 4.10 7.89 -1.16
CA VAL A 39 4.33 6.70 -0.32
C VAL A 39 3.99 5.44 -1.10
N TYR A 40 4.93 4.51 -1.20
CA TYR A 40 4.71 3.17 -1.73
C TYR A 40 4.60 2.16 -0.58
N LEU A 41 3.45 1.49 -0.50
CA LEU A 41 3.10 0.50 0.50
C LEU A 41 3.26 -0.91 -0.05
N SER A 42 4.16 -1.68 0.56
CA SER A 42 4.31 -3.11 0.33
C SER A 42 4.38 -3.84 1.67
N PRO A 43 3.24 -3.92 2.39
CA PRO A 43 3.19 -4.64 3.65
C PRO A 43 3.38 -6.15 3.43
N PRO A 44 3.78 -6.92 4.45
CA PRO A 44 3.96 -8.36 4.32
C PRO A 44 2.60 -9.06 4.31
N TRP A 45 2.05 -9.29 3.11
CA TRP A 45 0.80 -10.03 2.88
C TRP A 45 1.03 -11.55 2.66
N GLY A 46 2.21 -12.06 3.04
CA GLY A 46 2.56 -13.48 2.90
C GLY A 46 3.23 -13.87 1.57
N GLY A 47 3.48 -12.89 0.68
CA GLY A 47 4.08 -13.13 -0.64
C GLY A 47 3.29 -14.19 -1.42
N PRO A 48 3.89 -14.98 -2.33
CA PRO A 48 3.17 -15.99 -3.12
C PRO A 48 2.37 -17.03 -2.33
N SER A 49 2.62 -17.18 -1.02
CA SER A 49 1.90 -18.12 -0.16
C SER A 49 0.48 -17.65 0.21
N TYR A 50 0.12 -16.38 0.00
CA TYR A 50 -1.27 -15.90 0.17
C TYR A 50 -2.29 -16.76 -0.59
N ALA A 51 -1.92 -17.17 -1.82
CA ALA A 51 -2.77 -17.95 -2.70
C ALA A 51 -2.97 -19.40 -2.21
N LYS A 52 -2.14 -19.88 -1.28
CA LYS A 52 -2.27 -21.22 -0.69
C LYS A 52 -3.36 -21.30 0.37
N SER A 53 -3.89 -20.15 0.81
CA SER A 53 -5.03 -20.10 1.74
C SER A 53 -6.33 -20.62 1.12
N GLY A 54 -6.40 -20.73 -0.21
CA GLY A 54 -7.61 -21.15 -0.93
C GLY A 54 -8.73 -20.11 -0.90
N LYS A 55 -8.49 -18.91 -0.36
CA LYS A 55 -9.46 -17.82 -0.32
C LYS A 55 -9.67 -17.23 -1.70
N GLU A 56 -10.93 -17.05 -2.07
CA GLU A 56 -11.31 -16.35 -3.30
C GLU A 56 -10.95 -14.87 -3.23
N GLU A 57 -11.14 -14.26 -2.06
CA GLU A 57 -10.90 -12.84 -1.82
C GLU A 57 -9.91 -12.63 -0.66
N PHE A 58 -8.98 -11.70 -0.85
CA PHE A 58 -8.04 -11.25 0.17
C PHE A 58 -8.56 -9.97 0.82
N ASP A 59 -8.77 -10.03 2.14
CA ASP A 59 -9.35 -8.95 2.95
C ASP A 59 -8.22 -8.11 3.58
N LEU A 60 -8.17 -6.82 3.25
CA LEU A 60 -7.14 -5.89 3.72
C LEU A 60 -7.08 -5.80 5.25
N GLN A 61 -8.22 -5.83 5.94
CA GLN A 61 -8.27 -5.71 7.40
C GLN A 61 -7.85 -7.02 8.09
N LYS A 62 -8.26 -8.16 7.52
CA LYS A 62 -8.12 -9.46 8.18
C LYS A 62 -6.87 -10.24 7.78
N ASP A 63 -6.41 -10.09 6.54
CA ASP A 63 -5.34 -10.92 5.97
C ASP A 63 -3.96 -10.25 6.01
N ILE A 64 -3.89 -8.95 6.33
CA ILE A 64 -2.64 -8.23 6.60
C ILE A 64 -2.39 -8.16 8.10
N ILE A 65 -1.19 -8.56 8.53
CA ILE A 65 -0.79 -8.73 9.94
C ILE A 65 -1.05 -7.47 10.80
N LEU A 66 -1.00 -6.27 10.22
CA LEU A 66 -1.17 -5.00 10.93
C LEU A 66 -2.42 -4.21 10.49
N ASP A 67 -3.41 -4.87 9.89
CA ASP A 67 -4.60 -4.23 9.32
C ASP A 67 -4.24 -3.26 8.19
N GLY A 68 -4.44 -3.71 6.95
CA GLY A 68 -4.11 -2.98 5.73
C GLY A 68 -4.79 -1.62 5.61
N VAL A 69 -5.99 -1.48 6.16
CA VAL A 69 -6.74 -0.21 6.15
C VAL A 69 -6.08 0.78 7.10
N LYS A 70 -5.66 0.33 8.29
CA LYS A 70 -4.89 1.19 9.21
C LYS A 70 -3.56 1.62 8.60
N ILE A 71 -2.83 0.69 7.98
CA ILE A 71 -1.57 1.00 7.29
C ILE A 71 -1.77 2.10 6.25
N PHE A 72 -2.80 1.97 5.40
CA PHE A 72 -3.15 2.97 4.40
C PHE A 72 -3.46 4.33 5.03
N ASN A 73 -4.28 4.36 6.07
CA ASN A 73 -4.64 5.59 6.78
C ASN A 73 -3.42 6.28 7.42
N TYR A 74 -2.43 5.52 7.89
CA TYR A 74 -1.16 6.09 8.35
C TYR A 74 -0.32 6.65 7.20
N ALA A 75 -0.22 5.95 6.07
CA ALA A 75 0.47 6.43 4.88
C ALA A 75 -0.11 7.74 4.37
N LYS A 76 -1.44 7.86 4.38
CA LYS A 76 -2.17 9.08 4.04
C LYS A 76 -1.82 10.29 4.90
N LYS A 77 -1.41 10.09 6.16
CA LYS A 77 -0.92 11.17 7.02
C LYS A 77 0.47 11.66 6.62
N ILE A 78 1.24 10.84 5.91
CA ILE A 78 2.58 11.18 5.41
C ILE A 78 2.48 11.87 4.06
N SER A 79 1.68 11.33 3.14
CA SER A 79 1.37 11.96 1.84
C SER A 79 0.00 11.52 1.35
N GLN A 80 -0.70 12.39 0.63
CA GLN A 80 -1.95 12.05 -0.07
C GLN A 80 -1.72 11.18 -1.31
N ASN A 81 -0.47 11.13 -1.81
CA ASN A 81 -0.10 10.34 -2.97
C ASN A 81 0.41 8.97 -2.50
N VAL A 82 -0.40 7.93 -2.68
CA VAL A 82 -0.09 6.59 -2.17
C VAL A 82 -0.18 5.58 -3.31
N VAL A 83 0.79 4.66 -3.37
CA VAL A 83 0.74 3.45 -4.18
C VAL A 83 0.65 2.27 -3.25
N TYR A 84 -0.33 1.39 -3.45
CA TYR A 84 -0.51 0.19 -2.64
C TYR A 84 -0.31 -1.06 -3.49
N PHE A 85 0.79 -1.79 -3.21
CA PHE A 85 1.07 -3.10 -3.79
C PHE A 85 0.34 -4.21 -3.04
N LEU A 86 -0.56 -4.89 -3.76
CA LEU A 86 -1.55 -5.79 -3.19
C LEU A 86 -1.57 -7.15 -3.90
N PRO A 87 -1.98 -8.23 -3.20
CA PRO A 87 -2.22 -9.51 -3.84
C PRO A 87 -3.32 -9.44 -4.91
N LYS A 88 -3.21 -10.28 -5.95
CA LYS A 88 -4.07 -10.21 -7.15
C LYS A 88 -5.57 -10.43 -6.90
N ASN A 89 -5.92 -11.06 -5.78
CA ASN A 89 -7.29 -11.39 -5.39
C ASN A 89 -7.79 -10.49 -4.25
N THR A 90 -7.16 -9.33 -4.04
CA THR A 90 -7.64 -8.35 -3.05
C THR A 90 -9.01 -7.83 -3.44
N SER A 91 -9.89 -7.67 -2.45
CA SER A 91 -11.22 -7.11 -2.63
C SER A 91 -11.17 -5.76 -3.31
N VAL A 92 -11.73 -5.66 -4.52
CA VAL A 92 -11.80 -4.40 -5.27
C VAL A 92 -12.67 -3.38 -4.53
N ASP A 93 -13.75 -3.84 -3.89
CA ASP A 93 -14.62 -2.97 -3.10
C ASP A 93 -13.86 -2.33 -1.92
N GLN A 94 -12.98 -3.10 -1.26
CA GLN A 94 -12.14 -2.52 -0.20
C GLN A 94 -11.10 -1.53 -0.77
N ILE A 95 -10.52 -1.81 -1.95
CA ILE A 95 -9.58 -0.89 -2.62
C ILE A 95 -10.27 0.44 -2.95
N ILE A 96 -11.49 0.40 -3.49
CA ILE A 96 -12.31 1.58 -3.80
C ILE A 96 -12.71 2.30 -2.51
N ALA A 97 -13.11 1.55 -1.47
CA ALA A 97 -13.49 2.13 -0.18
C ALA A 97 -12.34 2.92 0.49
N LEU A 98 -11.07 2.58 0.21
CA LEU A 98 -9.94 3.38 0.68
C LEU A 98 -9.87 4.78 0.05
N ALA A 99 -10.46 4.98 -1.12
CA ALA A 99 -10.53 6.28 -1.78
C ALA A 99 -11.66 7.18 -1.27
N ALA A 100 -12.56 6.64 -0.42
CA ALA A 100 -13.93 7.13 -0.12
C ALA A 100 -14.10 8.55 0.47
N SER A 101 -13.08 9.40 0.45
CA SER A 101 -13.17 10.83 0.76
C SER A 101 -12.37 11.75 -0.17
N ASP A 102 -11.47 11.22 -1.01
CA ASP A 102 -10.41 12.01 -1.65
C ASP A 102 -10.30 11.82 -3.16
N GLY A 103 -11.22 11.06 -3.76
CA GLY A 103 -11.38 10.99 -5.20
C GLY A 103 -11.30 9.57 -5.74
N GLU A 104 -10.53 9.43 -6.81
CA GLU A 104 -10.47 8.22 -7.64
C GLU A 104 -9.33 7.29 -7.19
N VAL A 105 -9.40 6.04 -7.64
CA VAL A 105 -8.32 5.08 -7.54
C VAL A 105 -8.07 4.49 -8.92
N GLU A 106 -6.81 4.46 -9.34
CA GLU A 106 -6.40 3.72 -10.52
C GLU A 106 -5.86 2.37 -10.10
N LEU A 107 -6.33 1.31 -10.74
CA LEU A 107 -5.94 -0.06 -10.43
C LEU A 107 -5.20 -0.68 -11.61
N GLU A 108 -3.88 -0.82 -11.46
CA GLU A 108 -3.03 -1.50 -12.43
C GLU A 108 -2.81 -2.95 -12.03
N GLN A 109 -2.84 -3.85 -13.02
CA GLN A 109 -2.55 -5.26 -12.83
C GLN A 109 -1.15 -5.59 -13.33
N SER A 110 -0.32 -6.19 -12.48
CA SER A 110 0.99 -6.68 -12.92
C SER A 110 0.88 -8.10 -13.46
N PHE A 111 1.34 -8.28 -14.70
CA PHE A 111 1.35 -9.58 -15.39
C PHE A 111 2.73 -10.22 -15.40
N LEU A 112 2.76 -11.56 -15.38
CA LEU A 112 3.92 -12.35 -15.77
C LEU A 112 3.45 -13.42 -16.74
N GLY A 113 3.80 -13.23 -18.02
CA GLY A 113 3.11 -13.91 -19.12
C GLY A 113 1.63 -13.51 -19.13
N GLU A 114 0.74 -14.49 -19.28
CA GLU A 114 -0.71 -14.26 -19.33
C GLU A 114 -1.38 -14.22 -17.94
N ARG A 115 -0.59 -14.31 -16.86
CA ARG A 115 -1.13 -14.45 -15.50
C ARG A 115 -0.91 -13.19 -14.69
N VAL A 116 -1.99 -12.65 -14.14
CA VAL A 116 -1.94 -11.59 -13.12
C VAL A 116 -1.21 -12.11 -11.87
N LYS A 117 -0.30 -11.30 -11.34
CA LYS A 117 0.51 -11.59 -10.16
C LYS A 117 0.15 -10.75 -8.95
N ALA A 118 -0.17 -9.48 -9.18
CA ALA A 118 -0.44 -8.51 -8.15
C ALA A 118 -1.25 -7.35 -8.72
N LEU A 119 -1.72 -6.49 -7.81
CA LEU A 119 -2.36 -5.22 -8.10
C LEU A 119 -1.49 -4.08 -7.59
N HIS A 120 -1.50 -2.95 -8.29
CA HIS A 120 -1.04 -1.65 -7.79
C HIS A 120 -2.23 -0.71 -7.79
N ALA A 121 -2.62 -0.24 -6.61
CA ALA A 121 -3.65 0.78 -6.46
C ALA A 121 -2.99 2.15 -6.25
N TYR A 122 -3.26 3.10 -7.15
CA TYR A 122 -2.72 4.45 -7.12
C TYR A 122 -3.79 5.42 -6.62
N TYR A 123 -3.41 6.28 -5.69
CA TYR A 123 -4.28 7.25 -5.03
C TYR A 123 -3.69 8.66 -5.09
N GLY A 124 -4.57 9.66 -4.99
CA GLY A 124 -4.18 11.08 -5.02
C GLY A 124 -3.78 11.51 -6.43
N LYS A 125 -2.72 12.31 -6.56
CA LYS A 125 -2.25 12.83 -7.86
C LYS A 125 -1.47 11.79 -8.69
N LEU A 126 -1.45 10.54 -8.24
CA LEU A 126 -0.83 9.42 -8.96
C LEU A 126 -1.80 8.74 -9.92
N VAL A 127 -3.10 9.04 -9.80
CA VAL A 127 -4.11 8.62 -10.77
C VAL A 127 -3.83 9.33 -12.09
N ALA A 128 -3.70 8.56 -13.17
CA ALA A 128 -3.60 9.10 -14.52
C ALA A 128 -4.93 9.77 -14.91
N HIS A 129 -4.83 10.97 -15.44
CA HIS A 129 -5.95 11.65 -16.08
C HIS A 129 -5.70 11.58 -17.60
N ASP A 130 -6.56 10.86 -18.31
CA ASP A 130 -6.59 10.81 -19.77
C ASP A 130 -7.14 12.11 -20.38
#